data_AF-A0AAV3PCA4-F1
#
_entry.id   AF-A0AAV3PCA4-F1
#
_cell.length_a   1.000
_cell.length_b   1.000
_cell.length_c   1.000
_cell.angle_alpha   90.00
_cell.angle_beta   90.00
_cell.angle_gamma   90.00
#
_symmetry.space_group_name_H-M   'P 1'
#
loop_
_entity.id
_entity.type
_entity.pdbx_description
1 polymer ?
#
loop_
_entity_poly.entity_id
_entity_poly.type
_entity_poly.pdbx_seq_one_letter_code
_entity_poly.pdbx_strand_id
1 'polypeptide(L)' 'MLRAAEERRALTSIKVGATSPRMSHILFADDTMIFCKESVTKSKYTVRILADYDRALGQKLNMRKCSLNF' A
#
# COMPACT_ATOMS: atom_id res chain seq x y z
N MET A 1 5.70 9.63 1.49
CA MET A 1 4.99 8.77 2.47
C MET A 1 5.25 7.28 2.27
N LEU A 2 5.02 6.71 1.07
CA LEU A 2 5.16 5.26 0.83
C LEU A 2 6.59 4.73 1.05
N ARG A 3 7.62 5.39 0.51
CA ARG A 3 9.04 5.04 0.79
C ARG A 3 9.40 5.09 2.27
N ALA A 4 8.97 6.14 2.98
CA ALA A 4 9.21 6.27 4.42
C ALA A 4 8.54 5.14 5.23
N ALA A 5 7.39 4.65 4.77
CA ALA A 5 6.71 3.52 5.38
C ALA A 5 7.39 2.17 5.04
N GLU A 6 8.02 2.02 3.87
CA GLU A 6 8.91 0.88 3.58
C GLU A 6 10.14 0.88 4.48
N GLU A 7 10.82 2.03 4.62
CA GLU A 7 12.00 2.19 5.48
C GLU A 7 11.70 1.85 6.94
N ARG A 8 10.52 2.26 7.42
CA ARG A 8 10.01 1.95 8.77
C ARG A 8 9.48 0.52 8.93
N ARG A 9 9.59 -0.32 7.89
CA ARG A 9 9.03 -1.69 7.82
C ARG A 9 7.51 -1.78 8.07
N ALA A 10 6.81 -0.65 7.98
CA ALA A 10 5.36 -0.58 8.08
C ALA A 10 4.70 -1.11 6.79
N LEU A 11 5.34 -0.88 5.64
CA LEU A 11 5.07 -1.53 4.36
C LEU A 11 6.17 -2.57 4.08
N THR A 12 5.77 -3.74 3.60
CA THR A 12 6.73 -4.79 3.23
C THR A 12 6.66 -4.99 1.74
N SER A 13 7.75 -4.66 1.05
CA SER A 13 7.89 -4.88 -0.39
C SER A 13 7.87 -6.37 -0.73
N ILE A 14 7.17 -6.74 -1.80
CA ILE A 14 7.18 -8.08 -2.40
C ILE A 14 8.17 -8.15 -3.56
N LYS A 15 8.67 -9.36 -3.85
CA LYS A 15 9.41 -9.69 -5.08
C LYS A 15 8.60 -10.75 -5.83
N VAL A 16 8.28 -10.47 -7.09
CA VAL A 16 7.53 -11.39 -7.96
C VAL A 16 8.46 -12.42 -8.64
N GLY A 17 9.77 -12.14 -8.68
CA GLY A 17 10.79 -13.03 -9.22
C GLY A 17 12.17 -12.73 -8.65
N ALA A 18 13.12 -13.64 -8.87
CA ALA A 18 14.47 -13.54 -8.31
C ALA A 18 15.18 -12.22 -8.70
N THR A 19 15.04 -11.83 -9.97
CA THR A 19 15.63 -10.62 -10.57
C THR A 19 14.69 -9.42 -10.53
N SER A 20 13.45 -9.58 -10.10
CA SER A 20 12.47 -8.49 -10.11
C SER A 20 12.79 -7.43 -9.05
N PRO A 21 12.48 -6.15 -9.30
CA PRO A 21 12.58 -5.11 -8.30
C PRO A 21 11.61 -5.41 -7.13
N ARG A 22 11.99 -4.93 -5.94
CA ARG A 22 11.10 -4.95 -4.79
C ARG A 22 10.02 -3.88 -4.99
N MET A 23 8.76 -4.27 -4.90
CA MET A 23 7.62 -3.36 -5.07
C MET A 23 6.69 -3.48 -3.86
N SER A 24 6.24 -2.35 -3.33
CA SER A 24 5.21 -2.29 -2.29
C SER A 24 3.89 -1.73 -2.78
N HIS A 25 3.85 -1.10 -3.95
CA HIS A 25 2.65 -0.47 -4.47
C HIS A 25 2.70 -0.36 -6.00
N ILE A 26 1.53 -0.35 -6.62
CA ILE A 26 1.31 -0.03 -8.03
C ILE A 26 0.29 1.10 -8.09
N LEU A 27 0.59 2.13 -8.88
CA LEU A 27 -0.28 3.26 -9.14
C LEU A 27 -0.71 3.17 -10.61
N PHE A 28 -1.99 2.93 -10.86
CA PHE A 28 -2.62 3.14 -12.16
C PHE A 28 -3.42 4.45 -12.14
N ALA A 29 -3.95 4.85 -13.30
CA ALA A 29 -4.69 6.11 -13.44
C ALA A 29 -5.90 6.19 -12.49
N ASP A 30 -6.63 5.07 -12.34
CA ASP A 30 -7.88 5.02 -11.57
C ASP A 30 -7.77 4.19 -10.28
N ASP A 31 -6.76 3.31 -10.18
CA ASP A 31 -6.64 2.33 -9.11
C ASP A 31 -5.23 2.30 -8.51
N THR A 32 -5.16 2.22 -7.18
CA THR A 32 -3.92 2.03 -6.43
C THR A 32 -3.96 0.68 -5.72
N MET A 33 -2.93 -0.14 -5.92
CA MET A 33 -2.76 -1.41 -5.24
C MET A 33 -1.54 -1.36 -4.32
N ILE A 34 -1.69 -1.79 -3.07
CA ILE A 34 -0.59 -1.84 -2.10
C ILE A 34 -0.36 -3.29 -1.66
N PHE A 35 0.90 -3.71 -1.73
CA PHE A 35 1.36 -5.02 -1.30
C PHE A 35 2.03 -4.91 0.06
N CYS A 36 1.60 -5.75 1.01
CA CYS A 36 2.29 -5.90 2.29
C CYS A 36 2.26 -7.37 2.70
N LYS A 37 3.32 -7.81 3.40
CA LYS A 37 3.44 -9.19 3.88
C LYS A 37 2.65 -9.33 5.19
N GLU A 38 1.87 -10.40 5.28
CA GLU A 38 0.84 -10.68 6.29
C GLU A 38 1.24 -10.27 7.72
N SER A 39 0.45 -9.34 8.28
CA SER A 39 0.33 -9.07 9.71
C SER A 39 -0.87 -8.14 9.89
N VAL A 40 -1.83 -8.52 10.74
CA VAL A 40 -3.01 -7.70 11.07
C VAL A 40 -2.60 -6.27 11.49
N THR A 41 -1.48 -6.16 12.21
CA THR A 41 -0.90 -4.87 12.62
C THR A 41 -0.46 -4.05 11.41
N LYS A 42 0.25 -4.66 10.46
CA LYS A 42 0.70 -3.98 9.23
C LYS A 42 -0.47 -3.55 8.35
N SER A 43 -1.54 -4.36 8.29
CA SER A 43 -2.75 -4.01 7.53
C SER A 43 -3.39 -2.71 8.03
N LYS A 44 -3.50 -2.52 9.36
CA LYS A 44 -4.00 -1.26 9.94
C LYS A 44 -3.12 -0.06 9.57
N TYR A 45 -1.80 -0.24 9.53
CA TYR A 45 -0.87 0.81 9.08
C TYR A 45 -1.05 1.11 7.59
N THR A 46 -1.24 0.09 6.76
CA THR A 46 -1.50 0.26 5.32
C THR A 46 -2.78 1.05 5.06
N VAL A 47 -3.87 0.73 5.76
CA VAL A 47 -5.14 1.48 5.67
C VAL A 47 -4.95 2.94 6.09
N ARG A 48 -4.16 3.19 7.14
CA ARG A 48 -3.85 4.55 7.57
C ARG A 48 -3.02 5.33 6.53
N ILE A 49 -2.01 4.69 5.94
CA ILE A 49 -1.18 5.31 4.88
C ILE A 49 -2.04 5.66 3.67
N LEU A 50 -2.98 4.79 3.30
CA LEU A 50 -3.96 5.03 2.24
C LEU A 50 -4.85 6.23 2.55
N ALA A 51 -5.37 6.34 3.76
CA ALA A 51 -6.17 7.49 4.19
C ALA A 51 -5.36 8.81 4.24
N ASP A 52 -4.09 8.75 4.62
CA ASP A 52 -3.20 9.91 4.60
C ASP A 52 -2.82 10.32 3.16
N TYR A 53 -2.64 9.34 2.27
CA TYR A 53 -2.40 9.55 0.84
C TYR A 53 -3.58 10.25 0.15
N ASP A 54 -4.80 9.79 0.41
CA ASP A 54 -6.05 10.42 -0.02
C ASP A 54 -6.15 11.89 0.40
N ARG A 55 -5.90 12.13 1.69
CA ARG A 55 -5.97 13.47 2.27
C ARG A 55 -4.96 14.39 1.61
N ALA A 56 -3.78 13.89 1.27
CA ALA A 56 -2.76 14.64 0.54
C ALA A 56 -3.14 14.89 -0.92
N LEU A 57 -3.87 13.98 -1.57
CA LEU A 57 -4.37 14.14 -2.94
C LEU A 57 -5.68 14.93 -3.04
N GLY A 58 -6.34 15.21 -1.91
CA GLY A 58 -7.66 15.83 -1.89
C GLY A 58 -8.77 14.92 -2.43
N GLN A 59 -8.51 13.62 -2.50
CA GLN A 59 -9.44 12.62 -3.02
C GLN A 59 -9.90 11.70 -1.88
N LYS A 60 -11.09 11.10 -2.04
CA LYS A 60 -11.58 10.06 -1.11
C LYS A 60 -11.44 8.70 -1.77
N LEU A 61 -10.79 7.77 -1.08
CA LEU A 61 -10.78 6.36 -1.40
C LEU A 61 -12.20 5.89 -1.44
N ASN A 62 -12.53 5.26 -2.57
CA ASN A 62 -13.79 4.59 -2.69
C ASN A 62 -13.70 3.27 -1.91
N MET A 63 -14.08 3.30 -0.64
CA MET A 63 -14.09 2.12 0.23
C MET A 63 -14.93 0.96 -0.33
N ARG A 64 -15.88 1.22 -1.24
CA ARG A 64 -16.63 0.15 -1.93
C ARG A 64 -15.80 -0.57 -3.01
N LYS A 65 -14.76 0.08 -3.53
CA LYS A 65 -13.81 -0.53 -4.48
C LYS A 65 -12.56 -1.09 -3.79
N CYS A 66 -12.30 -0.70 -2.55
CA CYS A 66 -11.20 -1.24 -1.77
C CYS A 66 -11.48 -2.68 -1.34
N SER A 67 -10.55 -3.58 -1.63
CA SER A 67 -10.55 -4.96 -1.11
C SER A 67 -9.25 -5.23 -0.37
N LEU A 68 -9.36 -5.92 0.76
CA LEU A 68 -8.20 -6.42 1.51
C LEU A 68 -8.19 -7.93 1.34
N ASN A 69 -7.15 -8.44 0.68
CA ASN A 69 -6.96 -9.85 0.40
C ASN A 69 -5.76 -10.33 1.22
N PHE A 70 -5.90 -11.49 1.88
CA PHE A 70 -4.87 -12.12 2.71
C PHE A 70 -4.26 -13.31 1.99
#